data_AF-A0A446CRW1-F1
#
_entry.id   AF-A0A446CRW1-F1
#
_cell.length_a   1.000
_cell.length_b   1.000
_cell.length_c   1.000
_cell.angle_alpha   90.00
_cell.angle_beta   90.00
_cell.angle_gamma   90.00
#
_symmetry.space_group_name_H-M   'P 1'
#
loop_
_entity.id
_entity.type
_entity.pdbx_description
1 polymer ?
#
loop_
_entity_poly.entity_id
_entity_poly.type
_entity_poly.pdbx_seq_one_letter_code
_entity_poly.pdbx_strand_id
1 'polypeptide(L)' 'MLLKQASGLRIVCRAGTLWISEYRRFDDSVLQAGESVTVGSDRDVVLSGLPDAQVALIS' A
#
# COMPACT_ATOMS: atom_id res chain seq x y z
N MET A 1 17.65 5.95 -4.17
CA MET A 1 16.27 5.44 -4.14
C MET A 1 15.40 6.58 -3.62
N LEU A 2 14.58 7.20 -4.48
CA LEU A 2 13.73 8.31 -4.06
C LEU A 2 12.44 7.76 -3.45
N LEU A 3 12.16 8.14 -2.21
CA LEU A 3 10.87 7.87 -1.58
C LEU A 3 9.80 8.76 -2.24
N LYS A 4 8.60 8.22 -2.45
CA LYS A 4 7.44 9.00 -2.91
C LYS A 4 6.68 9.54 -1.69
N GLN A 5 6.04 10.69 -1.85
CA GLN A 5 5.13 11.19 -0.82
C GLN A 5 3.99 10.17 -0.62
N ALA A 6 3.77 9.79 0.63
CA ALA A 6 2.77 8.81 1.00
C ALA A 6 1.35 9.40 0.93
N SER A 7 1.15 10.60 1.49
CA SER A 7 -0.17 11.23 1.57
C SER A 7 -0.77 11.45 0.18
N GLY A 8 -2.01 11.00 0.00
CA GLY A 8 -2.75 11.07 -1.26
C GLY A 8 -2.43 9.96 -2.25
N LEU A 9 -1.39 9.16 -2.03
CA LEU A 9 -1.03 8.05 -2.90
C LEU A 9 -2.12 6.96 -2.85
N ARG A 10 -2.64 6.57 -4.01
CA ARG A 10 -3.53 5.43 -4.14
C ARG A 10 -2.74 4.17 -4.46
N ILE A 11 -2.85 3.18 -3.57
CA ILE A 11 -2.25 1.86 -3.70
C ILE A 11 -3.32 0.89 -4.19
N VAL A 12 -3.05 0.20 -5.29
CA VAL A 12 -3.98 -0.77 -5.89
C VAL A 12 -3.33 -2.14 -5.94
N CYS A 13 -3.99 -3.15 -5.38
CA CYS A 13 -3.61 -4.55 -5.55
C CYS A 13 -4.29 -5.08 -6.83
N ARG A 14 -3.53 -5.28 -7.89
CA ARG A 14 -4.05 -5.78 -9.18
C ARG A 14 -4.23 -7.29 -9.19
N ALA A 15 -3.37 -8.01 -8.48
CA ALA A 15 -3.37 -9.46 -8.36
C ALA A 15 -2.69 -9.85 -7.04
N GLY A 16 -2.98 -11.06 -6.53
CA GLY A 16 -2.44 -11.59 -5.28
C GLY A 16 -2.98 -10.91 -4.02
N THR A 17 -2.18 -10.96 -2.95
CA THR A 17 -2.50 -10.37 -1.63
C THR A 17 -1.40 -9.42 -1.20
N LEU A 18 -1.81 -8.27 -0.66
CA LEU A 18 -0.92 -7.19 -0.23
C LEU A 18 -1.25 -6.74 1.20
N TRP A 19 -0.26 -6.70 2.07
CA TRP A 19 -0.32 -6.05 3.38
C TRP A 19 0.28 -4.65 3.30
N ILE A 20 -0.36 -3.72 3.98
CA ILE A 20 0.01 -2.32 4.05
C ILE A 20 0.12 -1.95 5.53
N SER A 21 1.34 -1.60 5.94
CA SER A 21 1.65 -1.18 7.30
C SER A 21 2.12 0.27 7.30
N GLU A 22 1.47 1.11 8.10
CA GLU A 22 1.85 2.50 8.28
C GLU A 22 2.62 2.68 9.60
N TYR A 23 3.71 3.46 9.58
CA TYR A 23 4.48 3.73 10.79
C TYR A 23 3.61 4.36 11.90
N ARG A 24 3.74 3.85 13.13
CA ARG A 24 2.93 4.27 14.31
C ARG A 24 1.41 4.17 14.10
N ARG A 25 0.95 3.27 13.23
CA ARG A 25 -0.45 2.85 13.16
C ARG A 25 -0.56 1.43 13.67
N PHE A 26 -1.59 1.14 14.44
CA PHE A 26 -1.81 -0.18 15.01
C PHE A 26 -2.41 -1.14 13.97
N ASP A 27 -3.28 -0.62 13.11
CA ASP A 27 -3.99 -1.41 12.13
C ASP A 27 -3.21 -1.51 10.81
N ASP A 28 -3.02 -2.75 10.36
CA ASP A 28 -2.60 -3.05 8.99
C ASP A 28 -3.82 -3.13 8.07
N SER A 29 -3.66 -2.71 6.81
CA SER A 29 -4.65 -2.96 5.77
C SER A 29 -4.22 -4.15 4.93
N VAL A 30 -5.13 -5.09 4.69
CA VAL A 30 -4.92 -6.21 3.77
C VAL A 30 -5.76 -5.97 2.53
N LEU A 31 -5.13 -5.92 1.37
CA LEU A 31 -5.79 -5.80 0.07
C LEU A 31 -5.71 -7.11 -0.70
N GLN A 32 -6.86 -7.59 -1.14
CA GLN A 32 -7.01 -8.66 -2.12
C GLN A 32 -6.96 -8.08 -3.55
N ALA A 33 -6.87 -8.97 -4.53
CA ALA A 33 -6.91 -8.60 -5.94
C ALA A 33 -8.16 -7.76 -6.28
N GLY A 34 -7.93 -6.60 -6.90
CA GLY A 34 -8.96 -5.62 -7.25
C GLY A 34 -9.19 -4.54 -6.18
N GLU A 35 -8.67 -4.72 -4.96
CA GLU A 35 -8.86 -3.75 -3.88
C GLU A 35 -7.84 -2.61 -3.93
N SER A 36 -8.19 -1.49 -3.31
CA SER A 36 -7.34 -0.30 -3.24
C SER A 36 -7.52 0.45 -1.93
N VAL A 37 -6.46 1.13 -1.49
CA VAL A 37 -6.51 2.10 -0.40
C VAL A 37 -5.86 3.40 -0.82
N THR A 38 -6.37 4.52 -0.32
CA THR A 38 -5.71 5.83 -0.41
C THR A 38 -5.02 6.11 0.90
N VAL A 39 -3.71 6.38 0.85
CA VAL A 39 -2.94 6.71 2.04
C VAL A 39 -3.31 8.11 2.50
N GLY A 40 -3.86 8.22 3.70
CA GLY A 40 -4.28 9.50 4.27
C GLY A 40 -3.19 10.23 5.06
N SER A 41 -2.12 9.54 5.43
CA SER A 41 -1.05 10.08 6.27
C SER A 41 0.22 10.41 5.48
N ASP A 42 1.07 11.26 6.03
CA ASP A 42 2.41 11.59 5.51
C ASP A 42 3.51 10.67 6.11
N ARG A 43 3.10 9.56 6.73
CA ARG A 43 4.01 8.62 7.39
C ARG A 43 4.59 7.63 6.39
N ASP A 44 5.67 6.98 6.81
CA ASP A 44 6.25 5.87 6.04
C ASP A 44 5.26 4.71 5.95
N VAL A 45 5.13 4.16 4.73
CA VAL A 45 4.25 3.04 4.42
C VAL A 45 5.09 1.90 3.86
N VAL A 46 4.94 0.71 4.43
CA VAL A 46 5.59 -0.51 3.97
C VAL A 46 4.55 -1.39 3.27
N LEU A 47 4.95 -1.92 2.11
CA LEU A 47 4.15 -2.81 1.29
C LEU A 47 4.76 -4.20 1.28
N SER A 48 4.02 -5.19 1.75
CA SER A 48 4.44 -6.59 1.80
C SER A 48 3.47 -7.44 1.00
N GLY A 49 3.92 -7.99 -0.14
CA GLY A 49 3.09 -8.80 -1.02
C GLY A 49 3.47 -10.28 -0.99
N LEU A 50 2.49 -11.15 -1.29
CA LEU A 50 2.79 -12.51 -1.72
C LEU A 50 3.55 -12.52 -3.05
N PRO A 51 4.20 -13.64 -3.45
CA PRO A 51 5.01 -13.68 -4.67
C PRO A 51 4.28 -13.33 -5.96
N ASP A 52 2.96 -13.51 -6.01
CA ASP A 52 2.09 -13.18 -7.14
C ASP A 52 1.49 -11.76 -7.07
N ALA A 53 1.81 -10.99 -6.02
CA ALA A 53 1.26 -9.67 -5.81
C ALA A 53 1.72 -8.69 -6.89
N GLN A 54 0.75 -8.08 -7.59
CA GLN A 54 1.00 -7.01 -8.55
C GLN A 54 0.44 -5.70 -8.00
N VAL A 55 1.32 -4.73 -7.76
CA VAL A 55 0.94 -3.48 -7.09
C VAL A 55 1.13 -2.29 -8.01
N ALA A 56 0.14 -1.40 -8.05
CA ALA A 56 0.25 -0.10 -8.72
C ALA A 56 0.18 1.04 -7.70
N LEU A 57 1.07 2.02 -7.88
CA LEU A 57 1.15 3.24 -7.08
C LEU A 57 0.73 4.43 -7.96
N ILE A 58 -0.40 5.06 -7.65
CA ILE A 58 -0.99 6.15 -8.44
C ILE A 58 -0.96 7.42 -7.59
N SER A 59 -0.28 8.47 -8.09
CA SER A 59 -0.14 9.79 -7.45
C SER A 59 -1.07 10.82 -8.07
#